data_AF-A0A7R9UB72-F1
#
_entry.id   AF-A0A7R9UB72-F1
#
_cell.length_a   1.000
_cell.length_b   1.000
_cell.length_c   1.000
_cell.angle_alpha   90.00
_cell.angle_beta   90.00
_cell.angle_gamma   90.00
#
_symmetry.space_group_name_H-M   'P 1'
#
loop_
_entity.id
_entity.type
_entity.pdbx_description
1 polymer ?
#
loop_
_entity_poly.entity_id
_entity_poly.type
_entity_poly.pdbx_seq_one_letter_code
_entity_poly.pdbx_strand_id
1 'polypeptide(L)'
;MRRIRSRLGSRRKSLDSPVASAAPELKVAIPPKWSASEREALAQLRAAIKPELQQALPFPEVVGERRLLRFLRGHAYQVDKCADKMRRMLQWRKSAGIDSIRADIMQSRVTGPQMLPKYEEMRRIYPIHLPSRRCVDIRGTMVTIERFAFRVEEALNVLSPEDILRFHFYVMELKVLILERHCDDLDREREERMLAGDISAFPRSGEGWGALSRLIVIRDFKGFQLGAVANTKCRNLIMDIIRTTSDYYPELMEKCFMINVPALFSTAWRIAKTACEKATVEKISINGKNYLADMLKRIDAEQLPHFLGGENTAVSYESLGEDPDVCLPIDGEQTRRLCEQIVATGGGTQFESDVWSPAATEAPAQDVKAEDSGNPVNVGSTEHILRQKQTREVVTFMSFIKWLLVTLQSQVMFVFALGFGSLKLVNNFLIGPFRDMVAATVLVVFAWSLPTAVSKARQPDPQ
;
A
#
# COMPACT_ATOMS: atom_id res chain seq x y z
N MET A 1 -21.47 89.76 -43.46
CA MET A 1 -21.36 89.91 -41.99
C MET A 1 -20.74 88.65 -41.37
N ARG A 2 -19.47 88.80 -40.97
CA ARG A 2 -18.77 88.18 -39.81
C ARG A 2 -18.79 86.66 -39.59
N ARG A 3 -17.61 86.03 -39.65
CA ARG A 3 -17.01 85.28 -38.50
C ARG A 3 -15.55 84.85 -38.77
N ILE A 4 -14.65 85.59 -38.12
CA ILE A 4 -13.50 85.13 -37.31
C ILE A 4 -12.63 83.98 -37.88
N ARG A 5 -11.47 84.34 -38.45
CA ARG A 5 -10.24 83.54 -38.40
C ARG A 5 -9.17 84.41 -37.73
N SER A 6 -8.59 83.94 -36.64
CA SER A 6 -7.40 84.56 -36.07
C SER A 6 -6.44 83.51 -35.52
N ARG A 7 -5.19 83.63 -35.99
CA ARG A 7 -3.95 83.54 -35.21
C ARG A 7 -3.58 82.17 -34.60
N LEU A 8 -2.49 81.58 -35.09
CA LEU A 8 -1.16 81.60 -34.43
C LEU A 8 -0.19 80.64 -35.13
N GLY A 9 0.96 81.19 -35.51
CA GLY A 9 2.11 80.43 -35.98
C GLY A 9 2.98 79.89 -34.84
N SER A 10 3.85 78.96 -35.22
CA SER A 10 5.17 78.66 -34.65
C SER A 10 5.31 78.62 -33.13
N ARG A 11 5.32 77.39 -32.58
CA ARG A 11 6.19 77.01 -31.45
C ARG A 11 6.30 75.48 -31.40
N ARG A 12 7.36 74.93 -32.03
CA ARG A 12 7.88 73.60 -31.64
C ARG A 12 8.47 73.78 -30.24
N LYS A 13 7.76 73.29 -29.22
CA LYS A 13 8.38 72.95 -27.93
C LYS A 13 8.72 71.46 -28.00
N SER A 14 10.01 71.15 -27.83
CA SER A 14 10.48 69.79 -27.59
C SER A 14 9.76 69.22 -26.38
N LEU A 15 9.07 68.10 -26.58
CA LEU A 15 8.56 67.26 -25.51
C LEU A 15 9.67 66.30 -25.07
N ASP A 16 10.78 66.87 -24.58
CA ASP A 16 11.71 66.12 -23.74
C ASP A 16 11.15 66.13 -22.33
N SER A 17 10.11 65.30 -22.13
CA SER A 17 9.71 64.90 -20.78
C SER A 17 10.63 63.75 -20.40
N PRO A 18 11.32 63.78 -19.23
CA PRO A 18 12.03 62.60 -18.77
C PRO A 18 10.99 61.50 -18.62
N VAL A 19 11.13 60.44 -19.42
CA VAL A 19 10.36 59.20 -19.25
C VAL A 19 10.54 58.82 -17.80
N ALA A 20 9.43 58.87 -17.06
CA ALA A 20 9.39 58.49 -15.66
C ALA A 20 10.10 57.16 -15.52
N SER A 21 11.15 57.17 -14.68
CA SER A 21 11.74 56.02 -14.00
C SER A 21 10.85 54.79 -14.11
N ALA A 22 11.37 53.73 -14.73
CA ALA A 22 10.78 52.41 -14.77
C ALA A 22 10.08 52.15 -13.42
N ALA A 23 8.77 51.90 -13.47
CA ALA A 23 8.03 51.47 -12.29
C ALA A 23 8.83 50.32 -11.65
N PRO A 24 9.09 50.33 -10.34
CA PRO A 24 9.84 49.27 -9.71
C PRO A 24 9.15 47.95 -10.07
N GLU A 25 9.88 47.04 -10.72
CA GLU A 25 9.39 45.69 -10.97
C GLU A 25 8.87 45.15 -9.65
N LEU A 26 7.54 44.97 -9.57
CA LEU A 26 6.90 44.52 -8.36
C LEU A 26 7.37 43.09 -8.14
N LYS A 27 8.36 42.89 -7.25
CA LYS A 27 8.89 41.56 -6.95
C LYS A 27 7.74 40.72 -6.39
N VAL A 28 7.28 39.78 -7.20
CA VAL A 28 6.25 38.82 -6.80
C VAL A 28 6.83 37.98 -5.66
N ALA A 29 6.29 38.16 -4.46
CA ALA A 29 6.70 37.38 -3.29
C ALA A 29 5.98 36.03 -3.30
N ILE A 30 6.72 34.94 -3.49
CA ILE A 30 6.16 33.58 -3.39
C ILE A 30 5.88 33.27 -1.91
N PRO A 31 4.65 32.89 -1.54
CA PRO A 31 4.32 32.52 -0.16
C PRO A 31 5.02 31.21 0.26
N PRO A 32 5.09 30.90 1.56
CA PRO A 32 5.65 29.63 2.02
C PRO A 32 4.89 28.42 1.45
N LYS A 33 5.65 27.36 1.11
CA LYS A 33 5.14 26.12 0.52
C LYS A 33 4.10 25.40 1.36
N TRP A 34 4.31 25.32 2.67
CA TRP A 34 3.40 24.66 3.60
C TRP A 34 2.63 25.68 4.43
N SER A 35 1.45 25.32 4.93
CA SER A 35 0.66 26.19 5.80
C SER A 35 1.38 26.49 7.13
N ALA A 36 0.93 27.52 7.87
CA ALA A 36 1.57 27.87 9.14
C ALA A 36 1.51 26.73 10.17
N SER A 37 0.37 26.04 10.26
CA SER A 37 0.18 24.88 11.13
C SER A 37 1.07 23.70 10.73
N GLU A 38 1.23 23.44 9.43
CA GLU A 38 2.11 22.38 8.94
C GLU A 38 3.59 22.69 9.22
N ARG A 39 4.03 23.94 9.04
CA ARG A 39 5.40 24.34 9.37
C ARG A 39 5.69 24.18 10.85
N GLU A 40 4.74 24.52 11.71
CA GLU A 40 4.86 24.32 13.16
C GLU A 40 4.95 22.83 13.52
N ALA A 41 4.03 22.01 13.00
CA ALA A 41 4.05 20.57 13.23
C ALA A 41 5.33 19.90 12.70
N LEU A 42 5.84 20.34 11.55
CA LEU A 42 7.12 19.92 10.99
C LEU A 42 8.29 20.29 11.91
N ALA A 43 8.31 21.51 12.45
CA ALA A 43 9.36 21.95 13.37
C ALA A 43 9.36 21.12 14.67
N GLN A 44 8.19 20.90 15.26
CA GLN A 44 8.02 20.07 16.46
C GLN A 44 8.47 18.63 16.22
N LEU A 45 8.04 18.02 15.11
CA LEU A 45 8.44 16.66 14.76
C LEU A 45 9.95 16.56 14.53
N ARG A 46 10.54 17.49 13.76
CA ARG A 46 12.00 17.53 13.54
C ARG A 46 12.77 17.66 14.85
N ALA A 47 12.28 18.46 15.80
CA ALA A 47 12.90 18.58 17.11
C ALA A 47 12.82 17.26 17.91
N ALA A 48 11.66 16.58 17.88
CA ALA A 48 11.42 15.34 18.61
C ALA A 48 12.24 14.13 18.13
N ILE A 49 12.64 14.11 16.85
CA ILE A 49 13.47 13.03 16.27
C ILE A 49 14.84 13.52 15.77
N LYS A 50 15.33 14.64 16.31
CA LYS A 50 16.59 15.27 15.88
C LYS A 50 17.79 14.30 15.90
N PRO A 51 17.99 13.47 16.95
CA PRO A 51 19.11 12.53 16.97
C PRO A 51 19.06 11.51 15.83
N GLU A 52 17.87 11.01 15.50
CA GLU A 52 17.69 10.03 14.44
C GLU A 52 17.87 10.66 13.06
N LEU A 53 17.40 11.89 12.86
CA LEU A 53 17.62 12.63 11.62
C LEU A 53 19.10 12.91 11.35
N GLN A 54 19.90 13.16 12.40
CA GLN A 54 21.35 13.36 12.27
C GLN A 54 22.11 12.10 11.86
N GLN A 55 21.55 10.92 12.16
CA GLN A 55 22.13 9.62 11.83
C GLN A 55 21.51 8.97 10.58
N ALA A 56 20.48 9.58 10.01
CA ALA A 56 19.79 9.08 8.83
C ALA A 56 20.46 9.59 7.56
N LEU A 57 20.28 8.85 6.47
CA LEU A 57 20.71 9.34 5.17
C LEU A 57 19.88 10.57 4.78
N PRO A 58 20.50 11.67 4.32
CA PRO A 58 19.83 12.94 4.07
C PRO A 58 19.02 12.96 2.76
N PHE A 59 18.49 11.82 2.32
CA PHE A 59 17.64 11.74 1.13
C PHE A 59 16.29 12.44 1.40
N PRO A 60 15.84 13.37 0.54
CA PRO A 60 14.55 14.05 0.69
C PRO A 60 13.37 13.09 0.86
N GLU A 61 13.40 11.96 0.17
CA GLU A 61 12.38 10.92 0.25
C GLU A 61 12.37 10.19 1.59
N VAL A 62 13.44 10.27 2.38
CA VAL A 62 13.59 9.58 3.67
C VAL A 62 13.40 10.54 4.85
N VAL A 63 13.94 11.75 4.77
CA VAL A 63 13.94 12.74 5.87
C VAL A 63 13.45 14.13 5.47
N GLY A 64 13.02 14.31 4.22
CA GLY A 64 12.49 15.57 3.71
C GLY A 64 11.06 15.85 4.16
N GLU A 65 10.63 17.10 3.97
CA GLU A 65 9.35 17.61 4.50
C GLU A 65 8.14 16.78 4.06
N ARG A 66 8.11 16.33 2.80
CA ARG A 66 7.01 15.49 2.29
C ARG A 66 6.89 14.18 3.04
N ARG A 67 8.02 13.53 3.37
CA ARG A 67 8.00 12.31 4.19
C ARG A 67 7.43 12.58 5.57
N LEU A 68 7.90 13.63 6.24
CA LEU A 68 7.39 14.01 7.57
C LEU A 68 5.90 14.36 7.52
N LEU A 69 5.46 15.10 6.52
CA LEU A 69 4.04 15.45 6.32
C LEU A 69 3.17 14.23 6.05
N ARG A 70 3.67 13.18 5.38
CA ARG A 70 2.93 11.91 5.24
C ARG A 70 2.66 11.26 6.59
N PHE A 71 3.63 11.24 7.51
CA PHE A 71 3.40 10.76 8.87
C PHE A 71 2.42 11.65 9.64
N LEU A 72 2.62 12.97 9.60
CA LEU A 72 1.75 13.94 10.30
C LEU A 72 0.29 13.83 9.83
N ARG A 73 0.04 13.89 8.51
CA ARG A 73 -1.31 13.79 7.94
C ARG A 73 -1.95 12.42 8.23
N GLY A 74 -1.18 11.34 8.10
CA GLY A 74 -1.66 9.98 8.36
C GLY A 74 -2.04 9.70 9.82
N HIS A 75 -1.54 10.52 10.75
CA HIS A 75 -1.79 10.34 12.18
C HIS A 75 -2.36 11.59 12.85
N ALA A 76 -3.15 12.37 12.10
CA ALA A 76 -3.89 13.53 12.60
C ALA A 76 -3.02 14.52 13.39
N TYR A 77 -1.79 14.73 12.93
CA TYR A 77 -0.81 15.65 13.52
C TYR A 77 -0.44 15.34 14.98
N GLN A 78 -0.61 14.09 15.44
CA GLN A 78 -0.12 13.64 16.75
C GLN A 78 1.41 13.48 16.70
N VAL A 79 2.14 14.54 17.10
CA VAL A 79 3.60 14.64 16.93
C VAL A 79 4.34 13.50 17.62
N ASP A 80 4.02 13.16 18.87
CA ASP A 80 4.71 12.08 19.61
C ASP A 80 4.54 10.72 18.93
N LYS A 81 3.33 10.41 18.49
CA LYS A 81 3.02 9.19 17.74
C LYS A 81 3.77 9.15 16.40
N CYS A 82 3.86 10.28 15.71
CA CYS A 82 4.61 10.40 14.47
C CYS A 82 6.11 10.20 14.71
N ALA A 83 6.65 10.79 15.79
CA ALA A 83 8.04 10.63 16.19
C ALA A 83 8.37 9.15 16.44
N ASP A 84 7.54 8.44 17.22
CA ASP A 84 7.70 7.00 17.47
C ASP A 84 7.71 6.17 16.18
N LYS A 85 6.77 6.44 15.27
CA LYS A 85 6.69 5.74 13.99
C LYS A 85 7.88 6.06 13.09
N MET A 86 8.33 7.31 13.04
CA MET A 86 9.52 7.70 12.28
C MET A 86 10.80 7.08 12.83
N ARG A 87 10.98 7.02 14.16
CA ARG A 87 12.13 6.33 14.79
C ARG A 87 12.17 4.86 14.38
N ARG A 88 11.02 4.16 14.49
CA ARG A 88 10.92 2.75 14.05
C ARG A 88 11.20 2.59 12.57
N MET A 89 10.69 3.47 11.72
CA MET A 89 10.94 3.45 10.28
C MET A 89 12.43 3.64 9.97
N LEU A 90 13.10 4.62 10.56
CA LEU A 90 14.52 4.88 10.34
C LEU A 90 15.40 3.72 10.84
N GLN A 91 15.03 3.10 11.98
CA GLN A 91 15.71 1.90 12.47
C GLN A 91 15.49 0.70 11.54
N TRP A 92 14.24 0.47 11.12
CA TRP A 92 13.89 -0.61 10.19
C TRP A 92 14.63 -0.48 8.85
N ARG A 93 14.77 0.74 8.33
CA ARG A 93 15.52 0.97 7.09
C ARG A 93 16.96 0.48 7.18
N LYS A 94 17.61 0.70 8.34
CA LYS A 94 18.96 0.21 8.62
C LYS A 94 18.98 -1.31 8.75
N SER A 95 18.12 -1.88 9.59
CA SER A 95 18.13 -3.32 9.89
C SER A 95 17.70 -4.20 8.71
N ALA A 96 16.77 -3.72 7.87
CA ALA A 96 16.27 -4.46 6.71
C ALA A 96 17.01 -4.13 5.40
N GLY A 97 18.09 -3.33 5.46
CA GLY A 97 18.91 -2.99 4.28
C GLY A 97 18.20 -2.12 3.23
N ILE A 98 17.19 -1.34 3.64
CA ILE A 98 16.39 -0.50 2.73
C ILE A 98 17.20 0.67 2.19
N ASP A 99 18.12 1.19 2.99
CA ASP A 99 19.02 2.26 2.57
C ASP A 99 20.00 1.80 1.48
N SER A 100 20.37 0.52 1.49
CA SER A 100 21.20 -0.09 0.45
C SER A 100 20.41 -0.35 -0.82
N ILE A 101 19.17 -0.81 -0.70
CA ILE A 101 18.21 -0.88 -1.83
C ILE A 101 18.08 0.50 -2.48
N ARG A 102 17.94 1.55 -1.68
CA ARG A 102 17.86 2.92 -2.17
C ARG A 102 19.13 3.33 -2.91
N ALA A 103 20.29 3.11 -2.30
CA ALA A 103 21.58 3.48 -2.90
C ALA A 103 21.81 2.74 -4.23
N ASP A 104 21.48 1.45 -4.29
CA ASP A 104 21.56 0.63 -5.50
C ASP A 104 20.64 1.16 -6.61
N ILE A 105 19.37 1.47 -6.31
CA ILE A 105 18.44 2.07 -7.28
C ILE A 105 19.02 3.32 -7.93
N MET A 106 19.61 4.20 -7.12
CA MET A 106 20.16 5.48 -7.57
C MET A 106 21.45 5.29 -8.36
N GLN A 107 22.37 4.46 -7.85
CA GLN A 107 23.66 4.20 -8.51
C GLN A 107 23.47 3.47 -9.85
N SER A 108 22.57 2.49 -9.88
CA SER A 108 22.25 1.70 -11.07
C SER A 108 21.34 2.46 -12.04
N ARG A 109 20.91 3.69 -11.70
CA ARG A 109 20.04 4.56 -12.52
C ARG A 109 18.81 3.80 -13.04
N VAL A 110 18.16 3.08 -12.13
CA VAL A 110 17.05 2.19 -12.48
C VAL A 110 15.92 2.98 -13.15
N THR A 111 15.60 2.71 -14.40
CA THR A 111 14.48 3.39 -15.10
C THR A 111 13.20 2.56 -15.11
N GLY A 112 13.22 1.35 -14.56
CA GLY A 112 12.04 0.50 -14.49
C GLY A 112 12.29 -0.80 -13.72
N PRO A 113 11.25 -1.57 -13.40
CA PRO A 113 11.36 -2.78 -12.63
C PRO A 113 12.20 -3.86 -13.33
N GLN A 114 12.38 -3.79 -14.66
CA GLN A 114 13.22 -4.72 -15.43
C GLN A 114 14.70 -4.71 -15.06
N MET A 115 15.16 -3.61 -14.45
CA MET A 115 16.53 -3.48 -13.95
C MET A 115 16.66 -3.97 -12.50
N LEU A 116 15.57 -4.40 -11.87
CA LEU A 116 15.59 -4.85 -10.48
C LEU A 116 16.12 -6.29 -10.38
N PRO A 117 16.80 -6.62 -9.26
CA PRO A 117 17.17 -7.99 -8.97
C PRO A 117 15.96 -8.92 -9.01
N LYS A 118 16.13 -10.11 -9.61
CA LYS A 118 15.08 -11.15 -9.72
C LYS A 118 13.84 -10.75 -10.54
N TYR A 119 13.92 -9.72 -11.39
CA TYR A 119 12.78 -9.29 -12.19
C TYR A 119 12.23 -10.37 -13.12
N GLU A 120 13.09 -11.16 -13.79
CA GLU A 120 12.62 -12.17 -14.76
C GLU A 120 11.75 -13.26 -14.10
N GLU A 121 12.10 -13.63 -12.88
CA GLU A 121 11.31 -14.52 -12.05
C GLU A 121 10.05 -13.80 -11.54
N MET A 122 10.21 -12.58 -11.00
CA MET A 122 9.14 -11.82 -10.38
C MET A 122 8.06 -11.36 -11.35
N ARG A 123 8.38 -10.98 -12.59
CA ARG A 123 7.40 -10.49 -13.57
C ARG A 123 6.33 -11.52 -13.94
N ARG A 124 6.62 -12.82 -13.76
CA ARG A 124 5.67 -13.92 -13.98
C ARG A 124 4.68 -14.06 -12.83
N ILE A 125 5.13 -13.70 -11.64
CA ILE A 125 4.47 -13.96 -10.35
C ILE A 125 3.70 -12.72 -9.89
N TYR A 126 4.34 -11.56 -10.00
CA TYR A 126 3.88 -10.24 -9.59
C TYR A 126 4.24 -9.18 -10.65
N PRO A 127 3.61 -9.24 -11.83
CA PRO A 127 3.73 -8.18 -12.83
C PRO A 127 3.26 -6.84 -12.27
N ILE A 128 4.08 -5.81 -12.45
CA ILE A 128 3.84 -4.48 -11.90
C ILE A 128 4.10 -3.39 -12.93
N HIS A 129 3.18 -2.43 -12.98
CA HIS A 129 3.39 -1.14 -13.60
C HIS A 129 3.62 -0.05 -12.57
N LEU A 130 4.79 0.55 -12.66
CA LEU A 130 5.17 1.68 -11.82
C LEU A 130 4.27 2.88 -12.10
N PRO A 131 4.12 3.82 -11.15
CA PRO A 131 3.41 5.06 -11.40
C PRO A 131 3.98 5.78 -12.62
N SER A 132 3.10 6.25 -13.51
CA SER A 132 3.48 6.98 -14.72
C SER A 132 2.55 8.14 -15.00
N ARG A 133 3.05 9.18 -15.67
CA ARG A 133 2.25 10.29 -16.21
C ARG A 133 1.42 9.89 -17.44
N ARG A 134 1.71 8.75 -18.07
CA ARG A 134 0.93 8.20 -19.20
C ARG A 134 -0.33 7.45 -18.78
N CYS A 135 -0.51 7.24 -17.49
CA CYS A 135 -1.68 6.60 -16.91
C CYS A 135 -2.05 7.34 -15.64
N VAL A 136 -2.94 8.31 -15.78
CA VAL A 136 -3.42 9.15 -14.68
C VAL A 136 -4.93 9.08 -14.54
N ASP A 137 -5.42 9.49 -13.38
CA ASP A 137 -6.85 9.68 -13.16
C ASP A 137 -7.33 11.06 -13.65
N ILE A 138 -8.64 11.34 -13.56
CA ILE A 138 -9.25 12.62 -13.96
C ILE A 138 -8.68 13.86 -13.22
N ARG A 139 -7.89 13.65 -12.16
CA ARG A 139 -7.22 14.70 -11.39
C ARG A 139 -5.72 14.77 -11.65
N GLY A 140 -5.19 13.99 -12.59
CA GLY A 140 -3.76 13.88 -12.86
C GLY A 140 -3.01 13.02 -11.84
N THR A 141 -3.70 12.26 -10.98
CA THR A 141 -3.10 11.34 -10.01
C THR A 141 -2.56 10.12 -10.73
N MET A 142 -1.26 9.84 -10.59
CA MET A 142 -0.63 8.69 -11.24
C MET A 142 -1.24 7.35 -10.80
N VAL A 143 -1.38 6.46 -11.76
CA VAL A 143 -1.90 5.11 -11.59
C VAL A 143 -0.73 4.11 -11.56
N THR A 144 -0.76 3.19 -10.60
CA THR A 144 0.09 2.00 -10.55
C THR A 144 -0.76 0.75 -10.64
N ILE A 145 -0.27 -0.27 -11.33
CA ILE A 145 -1.03 -1.50 -11.61
C ILE A 145 -0.23 -2.69 -11.08
N GLU A 146 -0.86 -3.50 -10.24
CA GLU A 146 -0.26 -4.67 -9.61
C GLU A 146 -1.13 -5.88 -9.95
N ARG A 147 -0.62 -6.85 -10.71
CA ARG A 147 -1.37 -8.08 -10.99
C ARG A 147 -0.97 -9.18 -10.02
N PHE A 148 -1.92 -9.65 -9.24
CA PHE A 148 -1.80 -10.78 -8.32
C PHE A 148 -2.20 -12.09 -9.01
N ALA A 149 -1.53 -12.43 -10.11
CA ALA A 149 -1.63 -13.75 -10.75
C ALA A 149 -0.84 -14.83 -9.99
N PHE A 150 -0.85 -14.71 -8.65
CA PHE A 150 0.12 -15.27 -7.74
C PHE A 150 -0.14 -16.76 -7.54
N ARG A 151 0.67 -17.61 -8.21
CA ARG A 151 0.78 -19.04 -7.92
C ARG A 151 1.92 -19.25 -6.94
N VAL A 152 1.63 -19.05 -5.67
CA VAL A 152 2.68 -18.87 -4.66
C VAL A 152 3.55 -20.10 -4.50
N GLU A 153 2.99 -21.28 -4.65
CA GLU A 153 3.78 -22.52 -4.53
C GLU A 153 4.79 -22.64 -5.67
N GLU A 154 4.40 -22.30 -6.90
CA GLU A 154 5.32 -22.23 -8.03
C GLU A 154 6.36 -21.11 -7.84
N ALA A 155 5.94 -19.97 -7.28
CA ALA A 155 6.84 -18.85 -6.96
C ALA A 155 7.87 -19.20 -5.88
N LEU A 156 7.43 -19.82 -4.78
CA LEU A 156 8.27 -20.18 -3.63
C LEU A 156 9.21 -21.35 -3.94
N ASN A 157 8.95 -22.11 -5.01
CA ASN A 157 9.90 -23.10 -5.52
C ASN A 157 11.08 -22.48 -6.27
N VAL A 158 10.95 -21.22 -6.73
CA VAL A 158 11.96 -20.50 -7.51
C VAL A 158 12.61 -19.38 -6.72
N LEU A 159 11.84 -18.73 -5.84
CA LEU A 159 12.25 -17.57 -5.04
C LEU A 159 12.00 -17.84 -3.57
N SER A 160 12.93 -17.41 -2.72
CA SER A 160 12.68 -17.40 -1.28
C SER A 160 11.63 -16.33 -0.91
N PRO A 161 10.93 -16.46 0.23
CA PRO A 161 10.08 -15.38 0.75
C PRO A 161 10.82 -14.05 0.88
N GLU A 162 12.11 -14.12 1.21
CA GLU A 162 13.00 -12.96 1.32
C GLU A 162 13.23 -12.29 -0.04
N ASP A 163 13.50 -13.06 -1.10
CA ASP A 163 13.65 -12.51 -2.47
C ASP A 163 12.39 -11.72 -2.88
N ILE A 164 11.21 -12.29 -2.61
CA ILE A 164 9.92 -11.65 -2.94
C ILE A 164 9.74 -10.37 -2.12
N LEU A 165 10.02 -10.42 -0.82
CA LEU A 165 9.90 -9.27 0.07
C LEU A 165 10.89 -8.16 -0.30
N ARG A 166 12.13 -8.52 -0.63
CA ARG A 166 13.17 -7.60 -1.08
C ARG A 166 12.78 -6.93 -2.41
N PHE A 167 12.27 -7.70 -3.38
CA PHE A 167 11.74 -7.14 -4.63
C PHE A 167 10.61 -6.15 -4.37
N HIS A 168 9.68 -6.48 -3.46
CA HIS A 168 8.62 -5.55 -3.04
C HIS A 168 9.20 -4.26 -2.47
N PHE A 169 10.26 -4.32 -1.66
CA PHE A 169 10.91 -3.10 -1.14
C PHE A 169 11.59 -2.27 -2.23
N TYR A 170 12.26 -2.88 -3.22
CA TYR A 170 12.76 -2.16 -4.40
C TYR A 170 11.64 -1.39 -5.10
N VAL A 171 10.52 -2.05 -5.35
CA VAL A 171 9.33 -1.45 -5.95
C VAL A 171 8.80 -0.28 -5.12
N MET A 172 8.73 -0.43 -3.80
CA MET A 172 8.24 0.62 -2.90
C MET A 172 9.18 1.83 -2.87
N GLU A 173 10.49 1.61 -2.85
CA GLU A 173 11.48 2.70 -2.93
C GLU A 173 11.39 3.44 -4.27
N LEU A 174 11.20 2.73 -5.39
CA LEU A 174 10.97 3.33 -6.71
C LEU A 174 9.69 4.17 -6.75
N LYS A 175 8.57 3.65 -6.23
CA LYS A 175 7.30 4.40 -6.17
C LYS A 175 7.44 5.70 -5.41
N VAL A 176 8.18 5.68 -4.30
CA VAL A 176 8.45 6.87 -3.50
C VAL A 176 9.29 7.87 -4.29
N LEU A 177 10.35 7.43 -4.97
CA LEU A 177 11.21 8.30 -5.79
C LEU A 177 10.40 8.99 -6.91
N ILE A 178 9.59 8.21 -7.63
CA ILE A 178 8.73 8.72 -8.71
C ILE A 178 7.73 9.76 -8.17
N LEU A 179 7.11 9.47 -7.03
CA LEU A 179 6.18 10.40 -6.38
C LEU A 179 6.86 11.70 -5.93
N GLU A 180 8.05 11.60 -5.34
CA GLU A 180 8.79 12.77 -4.88
C GLU A 180 9.17 13.65 -6.06
N ARG A 181 9.71 13.05 -7.12
CA ARG A 181 10.08 13.76 -8.35
C ARG A 181 8.86 14.43 -8.98
N HIS A 182 7.74 13.73 -9.07
CA HIS A 182 6.51 14.29 -9.58
C HIS A 182 6.04 15.50 -8.74
N CYS A 183 6.15 15.44 -7.42
CA CYS A 183 5.82 16.58 -6.57
C CYS A 183 6.79 17.75 -6.78
N ASP A 184 8.08 17.51 -6.98
CA ASP A 184 9.06 18.56 -7.26
C ASP A 184 8.78 19.27 -8.59
N ASP A 185 8.38 18.52 -9.61
CA ASP A 185 8.01 19.10 -10.90
C ASP A 185 6.72 19.93 -10.78
N LEU A 186 5.70 19.44 -10.07
CA LEU A 186 4.48 20.21 -9.81
C LEU A 186 4.75 21.51 -9.03
N ASP A 187 5.65 21.45 -8.05
CA ASP A 187 6.03 22.63 -7.29
C ASP A 187 6.77 23.64 -8.17
N ARG A 188 7.71 23.18 -9.01
CA ARG A 188 8.43 24.03 -9.96
C ARG A 188 7.47 24.70 -10.95
N GLU A 189 6.60 23.92 -11.58
CA GLU A 189 5.60 24.43 -12.55
C GLU A 189 4.67 25.46 -11.90
N ARG A 190 4.27 25.23 -10.65
CA ARG A 190 3.41 26.16 -9.91
C ARG A 190 4.15 27.44 -9.52
N GLU A 191 5.40 27.33 -9.09
CA GLU A 191 6.27 28.46 -8.75
C GLU A 191 6.53 29.35 -9.97
N GLU A 192 6.86 28.75 -11.12
CA GLU A 192 7.05 29.44 -12.40
C GLU A 192 5.80 30.23 -12.80
N ARG A 193 4.60 29.64 -12.65
CA ARG A 193 3.33 30.34 -12.89
C ARG A 193 3.10 31.51 -11.93
N MET A 194 3.43 31.35 -10.65
CA MET A 194 3.35 32.46 -9.69
C MET A 194 4.29 33.60 -10.09
N LEU A 195 5.54 33.30 -10.44
CA LEU A 195 6.53 34.28 -10.90
C LEU A 195 6.09 34.97 -12.20
N ALA A 196 5.37 34.27 -13.08
CA ALA A 196 4.76 34.83 -14.28
C ALA A 196 3.51 35.70 -14.01
N GLY A 197 3.10 35.86 -12.75
CA GLY A 197 1.96 36.69 -12.35
C GLY A 197 0.59 36.00 -12.49
N ASP A 198 0.55 34.69 -12.65
CA ASP A 198 -0.72 33.94 -12.69
C ASP A 198 -1.35 33.85 -11.30
N ILE A 199 -2.36 34.69 -11.07
CA ILE A 199 -3.09 34.77 -9.79
C ILE A 199 -3.70 33.40 -9.40
N SER A 200 -4.08 32.56 -10.37
CA SER A 200 -4.67 31.23 -10.09
C SER A 200 -3.67 30.23 -9.51
N ALA A 201 -2.37 30.48 -9.66
CA ALA A 201 -1.33 29.64 -9.07
C ALA A 201 -1.17 29.89 -7.56
N PHE A 202 -1.52 31.07 -7.05
CA PHE A 202 -1.36 31.40 -5.64
C PHE A 202 -2.32 30.60 -4.75
N PRO A 203 -1.86 30.11 -3.59
CA PRO A 203 -2.73 29.47 -2.62
C PRO A 203 -3.73 30.48 -2.04
N ARG A 204 -4.86 29.98 -1.52
CA ARG A 204 -5.77 30.81 -0.72
C ARG A 204 -5.09 31.21 0.59
N SER A 205 -5.59 32.29 1.20
CA SER A 205 -5.04 32.78 2.47
C SER A 205 -5.01 31.68 3.54
N GLY A 206 -3.82 31.43 4.10
CA GLY A 206 -3.60 30.42 5.14
C GLY A 206 -3.28 29.01 4.62
N GLU A 207 -3.47 28.73 3.33
CA GLU A 207 -3.17 27.43 2.73
C GLU A 207 -1.71 27.35 2.26
N GLY A 208 -1.14 26.14 2.32
CA GLY A 208 0.11 25.82 1.62
C GLY A 208 -0.15 25.53 0.15
N TRP A 209 0.89 25.63 -0.68
CA TRP A 209 0.84 25.29 -2.11
C TRP A 209 1.66 24.05 -2.49
N GLY A 210 2.44 23.50 -1.55
CA GLY A 210 3.32 22.36 -1.78
C GLY A 210 2.60 21.10 -2.23
N ALA A 211 3.10 20.47 -3.29
CA ALA A 211 2.60 19.22 -3.80
C ALA A 211 2.91 18.05 -2.84
N LEU A 212 1.88 17.26 -2.53
CA LEU A 212 1.99 16.00 -1.81
C LEU A 212 1.12 14.93 -2.47
N SER A 213 1.57 14.45 -3.63
CA SER A 213 0.83 13.49 -4.45
C SER A 213 0.74 12.10 -3.81
N ARG A 214 -0.29 11.37 -4.22
CA ARG A 214 -0.59 9.99 -3.83
C ARG A 214 -0.85 9.17 -5.10
N LEU A 215 -1.17 7.89 -4.93
CA LEU A 215 -1.36 6.96 -6.05
C LEU A 215 -2.77 6.41 -6.09
N ILE A 216 -3.27 6.23 -7.32
CA ILE A 216 -4.34 5.28 -7.60
C ILE A 216 -3.71 3.91 -7.81
N VAL A 217 -4.14 2.93 -7.02
CA VAL A 217 -3.57 1.57 -7.06
C VAL A 217 -4.62 0.62 -7.66
N ILE A 218 -4.33 0.06 -8.83
CA ILE A 218 -5.15 -1.01 -9.41
C ILE A 218 -4.51 -2.33 -9.06
N ARG A 219 -5.26 -3.21 -8.37
CA ARG A 219 -4.83 -4.56 -8.02
C ARG A 219 -5.69 -5.56 -8.78
N ASP A 220 -5.10 -6.20 -9.78
CA ASP A 220 -5.78 -7.21 -10.59
C ASP A 220 -5.62 -8.61 -9.99
N PHE A 221 -6.72 -9.19 -9.51
CA PHE A 221 -6.76 -10.53 -8.93
C PHE A 221 -7.04 -11.63 -9.97
N LYS A 222 -6.98 -11.32 -11.26
CA LYS A 222 -7.11 -12.33 -12.31
C LYS A 222 -6.02 -13.40 -12.15
N GLY A 223 -6.47 -14.64 -11.91
CA GLY A 223 -5.58 -15.79 -11.66
C GLY A 223 -5.16 -15.97 -10.20
N PHE A 224 -5.67 -15.16 -9.26
CA PHE A 224 -5.42 -15.35 -7.84
C PHE A 224 -5.97 -16.69 -7.33
N GLN A 225 -5.16 -17.44 -6.58
CA GLN A 225 -5.51 -18.75 -6.04
C GLN A 225 -5.65 -18.71 -4.52
N LEU A 226 -6.77 -19.19 -3.98
CA LEU A 226 -7.03 -19.20 -2.53
C LEU A 226 -6.07 -20.10 -1.73
N GLY A 227 -5.43 -21.08 -2.38
CA GLY A 227 -4.40 -21.91 -1.77
C GLY A 227 -3.26 -21.07 -1.17
N ALA A 228 -2.99 -19.90 -1.75
CA ALA A 228 -2.07 -18.90 -1.21
C ALA A 228 -2.37 -18.50 0.24
N VAL A 229 -3.65 -18.43 0.62
CA VAL A 229 -4.07 -17.99 1.96
C VAL A 229 -4.04 -19.15 2.95
N ALA A 230 -4.29 -20.36 2.48
CA ALA A 230 -4.20 -21.59 3.27
C ALA A 230 -2.74 -21.91 3.63
N ASN A 231 -1.80 -21.67 2.71
CA ASN A 231 -0.38 -21.87 2.94
C ASN A 231 0.18 -20.84 3.93
N THR A 232 0.75 -21.31 5.04
CA THR A 232 1.25 -20.45 6.12
C THR A 232 2.42 -19.56 5.69
N LYS A 233 3.37 -20.06 4.89
CA LYS A 233 4.51 -19.24 4.42
C LYS A 233 4.03 -18.08 3.57
N CYS A 234 3.11 -18.37 2.65
CA CYS A 234 2.49 -17.39 1.75
C CYS A 234 1.66 -16.36 2.52
N ARG A 235 0.84 -16.82 3.46
CA ARG A 235 0.05 -15.94 4.33
C ARG A 235 0.94 -15.01 5.14
N ASN A 236 2.03 -15.52 5.73
CA ASN A 236 2.96 -14.70 6.50
C ASN A 236 3.63 -13.64 5.61
N LEU A 237 4.14 -14.02 4.45
CA LEU A 237 4.72 -13.09 3.47
C LEU A 237 3.73 -11.98 3.07
N ILE A 238 2.47 -12.33 2.77
CA ILE A 238 1.43 -11.34 2.44
C ILE A 238 1.19 -10.39 3.63
N MET A 239 1.13 -10.92 4.85
CA MET A 239 0.93 -10.10 6.04
C MET A 239 2.13 -9.19 6.32
N ASP A 240 3.35 -9.65 6.06
CA ASP A 240 4.56 -8.86 6.22
C ASP A 240 4.60 -7.72 5.20
N ILE A 241 4.24 -7.99 3.93
CA ILE A 241 4.06 -6.95 2.90
C ILE A 241 3.03 -5.90 3.33
N ILE A 242 1.86 -6.32 3.82
CA ILE A 242 0.79 -5.40 4.25
C ILE A 242 1.27 -4.55 5.42
N ARG A 243 1.85 -5.17 6.46
CA ARG A 243 2.28 -4.48 7.69
C ARG A 243 3.41 -3.49 7.40
N THR A 244 4.48 -3.94 6.76
CA THR A 244 5.64 -3.08 6.44
C THR A 244 5.24 -1.91 5.55
N THR A 245 4.39 -2.15 4.55
CA THR A 245 3.86 -1.07 3.69
C THR A 245 3.03 -0.09 4.50
N SER A 246 2.15 -0.56 5.38
CA SER A 246 1.31 0.31 6.21
C SER A 246 2.10 1.11 7.25
N ASP A 247 3.13 0.51 7.87
CA ASP A 247 3.89 1.13 8.95
C ASP A 247 4.96 2.10 8.44
N TYR A 248 5.62 1.78 7.33
CA TYR A 248 6.82 2.50 6.88
C TYR A 248 6.63 3.32 5.61
N TYR A 249 5.53 3.10 4.88
CA TYR A 249 5.17 3.86 3.68
C TYR A 249 3.81 4.57 3.84
N PRO A 250 3.67 5.44 4.86
CA PRO A 250 2.40 6.07 5.17
C PRO A 250 1.94 6.97 4.03
N GLU A 251 0.62 7.05 3.89
CA GLU A 251 -0.06 8.03 3.06
C GLU A 251 0.38 8.08 1.59
N LEU A 252 0.79 6.95 1.00
CA LEU A 252 1.08 6.84 -0.44
C LEU A 252 -0.17 6.56 -1.29
N MET A 253 -1.15 5.83 -0.75
CA MET A 253 -2.33 5.39 -1.48
C MET A 253 -3.48 6.39 -1.30
N GLU A 254 -4.11 6.80 -2.40
CA GLU A 254 -5.31 7.64 -2.41
C GLU A 254 -6.58 6.81 -2.58
N LYS A 255 -6.58 5.92 -3.57
CA LYS A 255 -7.67 4.98 -3.87
C LYS A 255 -7.04 3.66 -4.30
N CYS A 256 -7.68 2.56 -3.95
CA CYS A 256 -7.32 1.25 -4.48
C CYS A 256 -8.55 0.58 -5.11
N PHE A 257 -8.38 0.07 -6.34
CA PHE A 257 -9.35 -0.76 -7.03
C PHE A 257 -8.83 -2.20 -7.03
N MET A 258 -9.51 -3.10 -6.31
CA MET A 258 -9.26 -4.54 -6.40
C MET A 258 -10.24 -5.10 -7.41
N ILE A 259 -9.73 -5.57 -8.54
CA ILE A 259 -10.52 -6.00 -9.69
C ILE A 259 -10.34 -7.49 -9.96
N ASN A 260 -11.27 -8.10 -10.71
CA ASN A 260 -11.29 -9.54 -10.96
C ASN A 260 -11.22 -10.39 -9.68
N VAL A 261 -11.76 -9.85 -8.58
CA VAL A 261 -11.69 -10.48 -7.28
C VAL A 261 -12.58 -11.74 -7.26
N PRO A 262 -12.05 -12.94 -6.93
CA PRO A 262 -12.85 -14.15 -6.86
C PRO A 262 -13.95 -14.05 -5.78
N ALA A 263 -15.11 -14.65 -6.01
CA ALA A 263 -16.24 -14.59 -5.06
C ALA A 263 -15.86 -15.08 -3.64
N LEU A 264 -14.95 -16.06 -3.56
CA LEU A 264 -14.43 -16.63 -2.31
C LEU A 264 -13.35 -15.77 -1.62
N PHE A 265 -12.97 -14.62 -2.18
CA PHE A 265 -11.97 -13.70 -1.62
C PHE A 265 -12.39 -13.08 -0.28
N SER A 266 -13.68 -13.06 0.05
CA SER A 266 -14.22 -12.48 1.29
C SER A 266 -13.52 -13.01 2.56
N THR A 267 -13.12 -14.29 2.57
CA THR A 267 -12.37 -14.89 3.68
C THR A 267 -10.95 -14.32 3.79
N ALA A 268 -10.23 -14.23 2.67
CA ALA A 268 -8.89 -13.66 2.62
C ALA A 268 -8.91 -12.18 3.02
N TRP A 269 -9.91 -11.45 2.52
CA TRP A 269 -10.12 -10.05 2.85
C TRP A 269 -10.38 -9.82 4.34
N ARG A 270 -11.13 -10.71 5.00
CA ARG A 270 -11.36 -10.62 6.44
C ARG A 270 -10.05 -10.69 7.23
N ILE A 271 -9.10 -11.52 6.81
CA ILE A 271 -7.77 -11.64 7.43
C ILE A 271 -6.91 -10.40 7.11
N ALA A 272 -6.84 -10.01 5.84
CA ALA A 272 -6.02 -8.86 5.43
C ALA A 272 -6.48 -7.56 6.11
N LYS A 273 -7.80 -7.36 6.26
CA LYS A 273 -8.37 -6.17 6.92
C LYS A 273 -7.88 -5.95 8.35
N THR A 274 -7.56 -7.00 9.11
CA THR A 274 -7.10 -6.83 10.49
C THR A 274 -5.70 -6.22 10.59
N ALA A 275 -4.93 -6.25 9.50
CA ALA A 275 -3.62 -5.60 9.42
C ALA A 275 -3.65 -4.22 8.75
N CYS A 276 -4.81 -3.75 8.30
CA CYS A 276 -4.97 -2.44 7.67
C CYS A 276 -5.60 -1.45 8.64
N GLU A 277 -5.10 -0.22 8.66
CA GLU A 277 -5.77 0.89 9.35
C GLU A 277 -7.14 1.20 8.71
N LYS A 278 -8.12 1.67 9.50
CA LYS A 278 -9.49 1.95 9.04
C LYS A 278 -9.52 2.87 7.81
N ALA A 279 -8.73 3.94 7.81
CA ALA A 279 -8.64 4.88 6.70
C ALA A 279 -8.12 4.23 5.39
N THR A 280 -7.32 3.17 5.49
CA THR A 280 -6.84 2.39 4.34
C THR A 280 -7.97 1.52 3.78
N VAL A 281 -8.76 0.87 4.64
CA VAL A 281 -9.90 0.05 4.24
C VAL A 281 -10.95 0.88 3.49
N GLU A 282 -11.23 2.10 3.94
CA GLU A 282 -12.19 3.02 3.30
C GLU A 282 -11.80 3.44 1.87
N LYS A 283 -10.49 3.43 1.56
CA LYS A 283 -9.97 3.77 0.22
C LYS A 283 -10.09 2.61 -0.79
N ILE A 284 -10.43 1.40 -0.34
CA ILE A 284 -10.42 0.19 -1.17
C ILE A 284 -11.82 -0.07 -1.76
N SER A 285 -11.90 -0.16 -3.09
CA SER A 285 -13.05 -0.70 -3.82
C SER A 285 -12.76 -2.16 -4.19
N ILE A 286 -13.72 -3.05 -3.98
CA ILE A 286 -13.58 -4.48 -4.29
C ILE A 286 -14.64 -4.85 -5.32
N ASN A 287 -14.17 -5.23 -6.50
CA ASN A 287 -15.00 -5.52 -7.65
C ASN A 287 -14.67 -6.91 -8.19
N GLY A 288 -15.71 -7.66 -8.57
CA GLY A 288 -15.57 -8.91 -9.32
C GLY A 288 -15.21 -8.62 -10.78
N LYS A 289 -15.94 -9.21 -11.74
CA LYS A 289 -15.70 -8.98 -13.18
C LYS A 289 -16.24 -7.64 -13.69
N ASN A 290 -17.23 -7.06 -13.01
CA ASN A 290 -17.89 -5.81 -13.43
C ASN A 290 -17.22 -4.59 -12.79
N TYR A 291 -15.90 -4.47 -12.93
CA TYR A 291 -15.11 -3.41 -12.28
C TYR A 291 -15.03 -2.12 -13.12
N LEU A 292 -15.17 -2.23 -14.44
CA LEU A 292 -14.90 -1.13 -15.38
C LEU A 292 -15.73 0.12 -15.07
N ALA A 293 -17.04 -0.03 -14.84
CA ALA A 293 -17.92 1.09 -14.53
C ALA A 293 -17.55 1.82 -13.23
N ASP A 294 -16.89 1.15 -12.27
CA ASP A 294 -16.41 1.82 -11.05
C ASP A 294 -15.10 2.56 -11.30
N MET A 295 -14.20 1.97 -12.08
CA MET A 295 -12.93 2.58 -12.45
C MET A 295 -13.13 3.83 -13.33
N LEU A 296 -14.05 3.79 -14.29
CA LEU A 296 -14.37 4.90 -15.19
C LEU A 296 -14.97 6.13 -14.48
N LYS A 297 -15.39 6.01 -13.22
CA LYS A 297 -15.76 7.19 -12.40
C LYS A 297 -14.55 8.05 -12.04
N ARG A 298 -13.34 7.51 -12.22
CA ARG A 298 -12.12 8.11 -11.72
C ARG A 298 -10.99 8.15 -12.74
N ILE A 299 -10.93 7.19 -13.66
CA ILE A 299 -9.90 7.09 -14.68
C ILE A 299 -10.62 7.13 -16.03
N ASP A 300 -10.31 8.10 -16.88
CA ASP A 300 -10.90 8.17 -18.22
C ASP A 300 -10.49 6.95 -19.07
N ALA A 301 -11.34 6.55 -20.00
CA ALA A 301 -11.09 5.36 -20.84
C ALA A 301 -9.76 5.48 -21.60
N GLU A 302 -9.44 6.68 -22.10
CA GLU A 302 -8.19 7.03 -22.79
C GLU A 302 -6.93 6.87 -21.93
N GLN A 303 -7.07 6.96 -20.60
CA GLN A 303 -5.98 6.78 -19.64
C GLN A 303 -5.88 5.33 -19.15
N LEU A 304 -6.98 4.57 -19.22
CA LEU A 304 -7.05 3.20 -18.74
C LEU A 304 -6.47 2.22 -19.77
N PRO A 305 -5.57 1.29 -19.40
CA PRO A 305 -4.99 0.34 -20.35
C PRO A 305 -6.01 -0.55 -21.04
N HIS A 306 -5.75 -0.87 -22.31
CA HIS A 306 -6.64 -1.73 -23.13
C HIS A 306 -6.93 -3.09 -22.47
N PHE A 307 -5.94 -3.68 -21.80
CA PHE A 307 -6.10 -4.96 -21.12
C PHE A 307 -6.97 -4.91 -19.85
N LEU A 308 -7.29 -3.71 -19.36
CA LEU A 308 -8.28 -3.47 -18.31
C LEU A 308 -9.63 -3.00 -18.86
N GLY A 309 -9.78 -2.92 -20.18
CA GLY A 309 -11.00 -2.48 -20.85
C GLY A 309 -11.08 -0.98 -21.11
N GLY A 310 -9.94 -0.28 -21.12
CA GLY A 310 -9.85 1.10 -21.61
C GLY A 310 -9.30 1.18 -23.04
N GLU A 311 -8.77 2.35 -23.40
CA GLU A 311 -8.32 2.70 -24.75
C GLU A 311 -6.80 3.00 -24.79
N ASN A 312 -6.14 3.10 -23.64
CA ASN A 312 -4.72 3.40 -23.56
C ASN A 312 -3.86 2.22 -24.06
N THR A 313 -3.11 2.44 -25.13
CA THR A 313 -2.18 1.48 -25.74
C THR A 313 -0.73 1.68 -25.30
N ALA A 314 -0.42 2.77 -24.59
CA ALA A 314 0.93 3.06 -24.10
C ALA A 314 1.35 2.18 -22.91
N VAL A 315 0.40 1.45 -22.32
CA VAL A 315 0.62 0.54 -21.18
C VAL A 315 0.13 -0.86 -21.55
N SER A 316 1.02 -1.84 -21.57
CA SER A 316 0.71 -3.24 -21.91
C SER A 316 1.08 -4.20 -20.76
N TYR A 317 0.59 -5.45 -20.80
CA TYR A 317 0.95 -6.46 -19.81
C TYR A 317 2.42 -6.87 -19.88
N GLU A 318 2.99 -6.76 -21.08
CA GLU A 318 4.36 -7.11 -21.42
C GLU A 318 5.33 -5.98 -21.06
N SER A 319 4.85 -4.72 -21.12
CA SER A 319 5.60 -3.51 -20.84
C SER A 319 5.21 -2.83 -19.54
N LEU A 320 4.59 -3.56 -18.59
CA LEU A 320 4.19 -2.96 -17.31
C LEU A 320 5.39 -2.25 -16.65
N GLY A 321 6.62 -2.72 -16.86
CA GLY A 321 7.82 -2.06 -16.34
C GLY A 321 8.55 -1.06 -17.24
N GLU A 322 8.42 -1.18 -18.56
CA GLU A 322 9.25 -0.43 -19.49
C GLU A 322 8.60 0.91 -19.83
N ASP A 323 8.71 1.86 -18.91
CA ASP A 323 8.29 3.23 -19.17
C ASP A 323 9.50 4.18 -19.17
N PRO A 324 9.93 4.70 -20.35
CA PRO A 324 11.04 5.65 -20.41
C PRO A 324 10.72 7.00 -19.75
N ASP A 325 9.45 7.26 -19.38
CA ASP A 325 9.05 8.45 -18.62
C ASP A 325 9.07 8.22 -17.09
N VAL A 326 9.55 7.06 -16.62
CA VAL A 326 9.90 6.86 -15.20
C VAL A 326 11.05 7.80 -14.88
N CYS A 327 10.68 8.99 -14.42
CA CYS A 327 11.60 10.05 -14.09
C CYS A 327 12.18 9.77 -12.70
N LEU A 328 13.30 9.04 -12.66
CA LEU A 328 14.15 9.01 -11.47
C LEU A 328 15.03 10.28 -11.41
N PRO A 329 15.41 10.74 -10.20
CA PRO A 329 16.03 12.04 -10.02
C PRO A 329 17.35 12.25 -10.78
N ILE A 330 17.66 13.53 -11.01
CA ILE A 330 18.97 14.02 -11.43
C ILE A 330 19.90 13.95 -10.21
N ASP A 331 20.87 13.06 -10.25
CA ASP A 331 21.84 12.92 -9.16
C ASP A 331 22.73 14.17 -9.08
N GLY A 332 22.56 14.97 -8.03
CA GLY A 332 23.60 15.88 -7.59
C GLY A 332 24.87 15.11 -7.21
N GLU A 333 26.03 15.70 -7.42
CA GLU A 333 27.35 15.07 -7.15
C GLU A 333 27.46 14.51 -5.73
N GLN A 334 26.88 15.20 -4.73
CA GLN A 334 26.88 14.76 -3.34
C GLN A 334 26.06 13.50 -3.10
N THR A 335 24.86 13.43 -3.69
CA THR A 335 23.97 12.27 -3.62
C THR A 335 24.64 11.04 -4.22
N ARG A 336 25.32 11.21 -5.36
CA ARG A 336 26.04 10.11 -6.04
C ARG A 336 27.14 9.52 -5.17
N ARG A 337 28.01 10.38 -4.60
CA ARG A 337 29.11 9.94 -3.71
C ARG A 337 28.61 9.21 -2.48
N LEU A 338 27.50 9.67 -1.90
CA LEU A 338 26.90 9.01 -0.75
C LEU A 338 26.40 7.61 -1.11
N CYS A 339 25.70 7.45 -2.25
CA CYS A 339 25.25 6.15 -2.72
C CYS A 339 26.43 5.20 -2.98
N GLU A 340 27.48 5.67 -3.64
CA GLU A 340 28.71 4.89 -3.88
C GLU A 340 29.34 4.39 -2.57
N GLN A 341 29.38 5.23 -1.53
CA GLN A 341 29.91 4.83 -0.20
C GLN A 341 29.04 3.76 0.48
N ILE A 342 27.72 3.88 0.41
CA ILE A 342 26.79 2.91 1.01
C ILE A 342 26.93 1.54 0.33
N VAL A 343 27.02 1.53 -1.00
CA VAL A 343 27.19 0.30 -1.77
C VAL A 343 28.58 -0.30 -1.52
N ALA A 344 29.63 0.52 -1.47
CA ALA A 344 31.00 0.05 -1.23
C ALA A 344 31.22 -0.51 0.20
N THR A 345 30.53 0.03 1.20
CA THR A 345 30.59 -0.48 2.59
C THR A 345 29.76 -1.73 2.82
N GLY A 346 29.11 -2.26 1.77
CA GLY A 346 28.37 -3.51 1.83
C GLY A 346 27.15 -3.44 2.72
N GLY A 347 26.52 -2.26 2.87
CA GLY A 347 25.38 -2.05 3.74
C GLY A 347 24.36 -3.18 3.60
N GLY A 348 24.33 -4.10 4.57
CA GLY A 348 23.36 -5.19 4.69
C GLY A 348 23.08 -6.02 3.43
N THR A 349 24.06 -6.75 2.89
CA THR A 349 23.81 -7.88 1.97
C THR A 349 23.55 -9.21 2.67
N GLN A 350 23.48 -9.25 4.01
CA GLN A 350 22.93 -10.38 4.75
C GLN A 350 21.63 -9.95 5.43
N PHE A 351 20.52 -10.46 4.93
CA PHE A 351 19.25 -10.45 5.64
C PHE A 351 19.37 -11.56 6.69
N GLU A 352 19.56 -11.20 7.95
CA GLU A 352 19.41 -12.19 9.02
C GLU A 352 17.91 -12.52 9.16
N SER A 353 17.55 -13.77 8.88
CA SER A 353 16.18 -14.30 8.95
C SER A 353 15.53 -14.21 10.32
N ASP A 354 16.30 -13.86 11.35
CA ASP A 354 15.94 -14.09 12.76
C ASP A 354 15.32 -12.85 13.43
N VAL A 355 15.12 -11.75 12.70
CA VAL A 355 14.62 -10.48 13.26
C VAL A 355 13.08 -10.44 13.39
N TRP A 356 12.35 -11.43 12.88
CA TRP A 356 10.88 -11.43 12.93
C TRP A 356 10.30 -12.57 13.78
N SER A 357 10.33 -12.38 15.10
CA SER A 357 9.33 -12.99 15.98
C SER A 357 8.27 -11.93 16.32
N PRO A 358 6.98 -12.16 16.05
CA PRO A 358 5.93 -11.31 16.63
C PRO A 358 6.08 -11.46 18.15
N ALA A 359 6.14 -10.35 18.89
CA ALA A 359 6.26 -10.35 20.35
C ALA A 359 5.33 -11.42 20.96
N ALA A 360 5.92 -12.56 21.30
CA ALA A 360 5.24 -13.67 21.93
C ALA A 360 5.40 -13.46 23.43
N THR A 361 4.29 -13.16 24.07
CA THR A 361 4.08 -13.33 25.50
C THR A 361 4.66 -14.68 25.94
N GLU A 362 5.56 -14.65 26.91
CA GLU A 362 6.33 -15.80 27.40
C GLU A 362 5.43 -16.94 27.92
N ALA A 363 5.72 -18.17 27.49
CA ALA A 363 5.49 -19.41 28.26
C ALA A 363 6.47 -20.49 27.73
N PRO A 364 7.05 -21.33 28.61
CA PRO A 364 8.27 -22.08 28.31
C PRO A 364 8.03 -23.34 27.46
N ALA A 365 8.93 -23.58 26.50
CA ALA A 365 9.00 -24.79 25.70
C ALA A 365 9.69 -25.93 26.46
N GLN A 366 9.23 -27.16 26.23
CA GLN A 366 9.93 -28.40 26.60
C GLN A 366 10.57 -29.04 25.35
N ASP A 367 11.83 -29.44 25.52
CA ASP A 367 12.72 -30.03 24.53
C ASP A 367 12.26 -31.40 24.00
N VAL A 368 12.38 -31.62 22.68
CA VAL A 368 12.62 -32.96 22.12
C VAL A 368 13.63 -32.86 20.98
N LYS A 369 14.68 -33.69 21.10
CA LYS A 369 15.85 -33.81 20.23
C LYS A 369 15.51 -34.42 18.87
N ALA A 370 16.23 -33.96 17.84
CA ALA A 370 16.30 -34.56 16.52
C ALA A 370 17.23 -35.78 16.52
N GLU A 371 16.85 -36.82 15.78
CA GLU A 371 17.76 -37.87 15.31
C GLU A 371 17.77 -37.91 13.78
N ASP A 372 19.00 -38.02 13.28
CA ASP A 372 19.43 -38.01 11.89
C ASP A 372 19.58 -39.46 11.40
N SER A 373 19.16 -39.76 10.17
CA SER A 373 19.71 -40.91 9.42
C SER A 373 19.41 -40.78 7.93
N GLY A 374 20.50 -40.71 7.15
CA GLY A 374 20.46 -40.71 5.70
C GLY A 374 20.37 -42.11 5.09
N ASN A 375 19.76 -42.20 3.91
CA ASN A 375 20.34 -42.87 2.74
C ASN A 375 19.52 -42.58 1.45
N PRO A 376 20.14 -42.67 0.26
CA PRO A 376 19.57 -42.14 -0.99
C PRO A 376 18.72 -43.18 -1.72
N VAL A 377 17.58 -42.78 -2.30
CA VAL A 377 16.78 -43.65 -3.18
C VAL A 377 16.25 -42.89 -4.41
N ASN A 378 16.86 -43.23 -5.55
CA ASN A 378 16.31 -43.47 -6.89
C ASN A 378 15.03 -42.69 -7.32
N VAL A 379 15.22 -41.69 -8.20
CA VAL A 379 14.25 -40.65 -8.62
C VAL A 379 13.15 -41.15 -9.61
N GLY A 380 13.10 -42.44 -9.95
CA GLY A 380 12.15 -42.95 -10.95
C GLY A 380 10.77 -43.39 -10.44
N SER A 381 10.54 -43.48 -9.13
CA SER A 381 9.33 -44.12 -8.56
C SER A 381 8.50 -43.24 -7.62
N THR A 382 9.03 -42.09 -7.21
CA THR A 382 8.42 -41.18 -6.23
C THR A 382 7.23 -40.41 -6.77
N GLU A 383 7.21 -39.99 -8.04
CA GLU A 383 6.09 -39.23 -8.62
C GLU A 383 4.79 -40.04 -8.70
N HIS A 384 4.88 -41.34 -9.00
CA HIS A 384 3.71 -42.20 -9.10
C HIS A 384 3.14 -42.56 -7.72
N ILE A 385 4.01 -42.70 -6.72
CA ILE A 385 3.65 -42.93 -5.32
C ILE A 385 3.08 -41.65 -4.69
N LEU A 386 3.63 -40.47 -5.00
CA LEU A 386 3.14 -39.17 -4.50
C LEU A 386 1.77 -38.82 -5.09
N ARG A 387 1.54 -39.06 -6.39
CA ARG A 387 0.21 -38.90 -7.00
C ARG A 387 -0.83 -39.83 -6.39
N GLN A 388 -0.48 -41.10 -6.11
CA GLN A 388 -1.37 -42.04 -5.44
C GLN A 388 -1.59 -41.70 -3.96
N LYS A 389 -0.57 -41.23 -3.22
CA LYS A 389 -0.73 -40.76 -1.83
C LYS A 389 -1.63 -39.53 -1.74
N GLN A 390 -1.44 -38.56 -2.63
CA GLN A 390 -2.21 -37.31 -2.65
C GLN A 390 -3.67 -37.53 -3.04
N THR A 391 -3.97 -38.44 -3.99
CA THR A 391 -5.36 -38.84 -4.27
C THR A 391 -5.98 -39.63 -3.13
N ARG A 392 -5.21 -40.50 -2.44
CA ARG A 392 -5.71 -41.28 -1.31
C ARG A 392 -5.99 -40.41 -0.09
N GLU A 393 -5.14 -39.43 0.22
CA GLU A 393 -5.37 -38.48 1.33
C GLU A 393 -6.55 -37.54 1.07
N VAL A 394 -6.71 -37.03 -0.16
CA VAL A 394 -7.87 -36.20 -0.52
C VAL A 394 -9.18 -37.00 -0.51
N VAL A 395 -9.16 -38.25 -1.00
CA VAL A 395 -10.33 -39.14 -0.94
C VAL A 395 -10.65 -39.53 0.51
N THR A 396 -9.64 -39.74 1.37
CA THR A 396 -9.84 -40.07 2.79
C THR A 396 -10.36 -38.86 3.57
N PHE A 397 -9.87 -37.65 3.29
CA PHE A 397 -10.35 -36.41 3.92
C PHE A 397 -11.77 -36.06 3.47
N MET A 398 -12.07 -36.19 2.18
CA MET A 398 -13.44 -36.03 1.66
C MET A 398 -14.39 -37.08 2.23
N SER A 399 -13.94 -38.33 2.40
CA SER A 399 -14.72 -39.40 3.04
C SER A 399 -14.95 -39.14 4.53
N PHE A 400 -13.96 -38.56 5.23
CA PHE A 400 -14.10 -38.13 6.62
C PHE A 400 -15.09 -36.97 6.76
N ILE A 401 -15.06 -35.95 5.88
CA ILE A 401 -16.05 -34.87 5.88
C ILE A 401 -17.45 -35.41 5.55
N LYS A 402 -17.57 -36.33 4.59
CA LYS A 402 -18.86 -36.94 4.24
C LYS A 402 -19.41 -37.77 5.39
N TRP A 403 -18.56 -38.56 6.05
CA TRP A 403 -18.90 -39.29 7.27
C TRP A 403 -19.33 -38.33 8.37
N LEU A 404 -18.53 -37.28 8.66
CA LEU A 404 -18.84 -36.27 9.68
C LEU A 404 -20.17 -35.56 9.41
N LEU A 405 -20.45 -35.17 8.17
CA LEU A 405 -21.72 -34.54 7.79
C LEU A 405 -22.89 -35.50 7.92
N VAL A 406 -22.75 -36.77 7.53
CA VAL A 406 -23.80 -37.80 7.69
C VAL A 406 -24.02 -38.14 9.17
N THR A 407 -22.96 -38.18 9.99
CA THR A 407 -23.06 -38.40 11.44
C THR A 407 -23.71 -37.20 12.13
N LEU A 408 -23.36 -35.97 11.77
CA LEU A 408 -24.02 -34.76 12.28
C LEU A 408 -25.48 -34.69 11.84
N GLN A 409 -25.78 -35.03 10.59
CA GLN A 409 -27.16 -35.02 10.06
C GLN A 409 -28.01 -36.13 10.69
N SER A 410 -27.45 -37.32 10.94
CA SER A 410 -28.15 -38.40 11.66
C SER A 410 -28.33 -38.09 13.15
N GLN A 411 -27.37 -37.42 13.80
CA GLN A 411 -27.52 -36.96 15.19
C GLN A 411 -28.56 -35.86 15.33
N VAL A 412 -28.63 -34.91 14.39
CA VAL A 412 -29.68 -33.88 14.36
C VAL A 412 -31.05 -34.54 14.13
N MET A 413 -31.16 -35.48 13.19
CA MET A 413 -32.42 -36.21 12.95
C MET A 413 -32.83 -37.09 14.13
N PHE A 414 -31.89 -37.68 14.88
CA PHE A 414 -32.18 -38.45 16.09
C PHE A 414 -32.68 -37.57 17.24
N VAL A 415 -32.15 -36.33 17.37
CA VAL A 415 -32.64 -35.33 18.32
C VAL A 415 -34.04 -34.83 17.94
N PHE A 416 -34.35 -34.70 16.64
CA PHE A 416 -35.71 -34.39 16.18
C PHE A 416 -36.70 -35.56 16.32
N ALA A 417 -36.24 -36.80 16.17
CA ALA A 417 -37.08 -38.01 16.28
C ALA A 417 -37.51 -38.34 17.72
N LEU A 418 -36.76 -37.91 18.74
CA LEU A 418 -37.08 -38.19 20.14
C LEU A 418 -38.09 -37.22 20.77
N GLY A 419 -38.55 -36.20 20.05
CA GLY A 419 -39.50 -35.22 20.56
C GLY A 419 -38.93 -34.38 21.72
N PHE A 420 -39.43 -33.16 21.88
CA PHE A 420 -38.94 -32.16 22.86
C PHE A 420 -39.23 -32.51 24.35
N GLY A 421 -39.32 -33.78 24.70
CA GLY A 421 -39.64 -34.25 26.04
C GLY A 421 -38.63 -35.26 26.54
N SER A 422 -37.39 -34.84 26.85
CA SER A 422 -36.57 -35.35 27.98
C SER A 422 -35.11 -34.89 27.91
N LEU A 423 -34.85 -33.62 28.25
CA LEU A 423 -33.47 -33.14 28.51
C LEU A 423 -32.78 -33.87 29.69
N LYS A 424 -33.52 -34.64 30.49
CA LYS A 424 -32.98 -35.42 31.62
C LYS A 424 -32.29 -36.73 31.22
N LEU A 425 -32.58 -37.31 30.05
CA LEU A 425 -31.97 -38.60 29.66
C LEU A 425 -30.58 -38.43 29.04
N VAL A 426 -30.30 -37.29 28.40
CA VAL A 426 -29.03 -37.02 27.70
C VAL A 426 -27.87 -36.77 28.68
N ASN A 427 -28.16 -36.35 29.92
CA ASN A 427 -27.14 -36.00 30.91
C ASN A 427 -26.38 -37.22 31.49
N ASN A 428 -26.90 -38.44 31.32
CA ASN A 428 -26.29 -39.65 31.87
C ASN A 428 -25.47 -40.48 30.85
N PHE A 429 -25.43 -40.08 29.56
CA PHE A 429 -24.79 -40.87 28.49
C PHE A 429 -23.54 -40.22 27.87
N LEU A 430 -23.14 -39.02 28.33
CA LEU A 430 -22.01 -38.29 27.76
C LEU A 430 -20.79 -38.35 28.69
N ILE A 431 -19.71 -38.95 28.19
CA ILE A 431 -18.43 -39.04 28.89
C ILE A 431 -17.69 -37.69 28.75
N GLY A 432 -17.42 -37.05 29.90
CA GLY A 432 -16.50 -35.93 30.11
C GLY A 432 -16.45 -34.86 29.01
N PRO A 433 -15.37 -34.81 28.19
CA PRO A 433 -15.06 -33.69 27.30
C PRO A 433 -16.11 -33.42 26.21
N PHE A 434 -17.02 -34.36 25.94
CA PHE A 434 -18.13 -34.16 24.99
C PHE A 434 -19.27 -33.31 25.58
N ARG A 435 -19.42 -33.26 26.91
CA ARG A 435 -20.51 -32.53 27.56
C ARG A 435 -20.37 -31.02 27.40
N ASP A 436 -19.14 -30.51 27.53
CA ASP A 436 -18.86 -29.08 27.47
C ASP A 436 -18.91 -28.54 26.03
N MET A 437 -18.54 -29.37 25.05
CA MET A 437 -18.64 -29.02 23.62
C MET A 437 -20.09 -28.92 23.14
N VAL A 438 -20.96 -29.84 23.60
CA VAL A 438 -22.39 -29.82 23.27
C VAL A 438 -23.10 -28.66 23.99
N ALA A 439 -22.76 -28.38 25.25
CA ALA A 439 -23.29 -27.24 25.99
C ALA A 439 -22.92 -25.89 25.34
N ALA A 440 -21.66 -25.73 24.89
CA ALA A 440 -21.21 -24.53 24.18
C ALA A 440 -21.93 -24.36 22.82
N THR A 441 -22.15 -25.46 22.10
CA THR A 441 -22.83 -25.42 20.80
C THR A 441 -24.32 -25.07 20.93
N VAL A 442 -25.00 -25.60 21.96
CA VAL A 442 -26.41 -25.26 22.24
C VAL A 442 -26.56 -23.80 22.68
N LEU A 443 -25.63 -23.26 23.49
CA LEU A 443 -25.64 -21.86 23.90
C LEU A 443 -25.42 -20.89 22.73
N VAL A 444 -24.53 -21.22 21.79
CA VAL A 444 -24.28 -20.39 20.59
C VAL A 444 -25.50 -20.36 19.66
N VAL A 445 -26.18 -21.50 19.50
CA VAL A 445 -27.40 -21.58 18.68
C VAL A 445 -28.57 -20.82 19.34
N PHE A 446 -28.72 -20.88 20.67
CA PHE A 446 -29.75 -20.12 21.39
C PHE A 446 -29.49 -18.60 21.38
N ALA A 447 -28.23 -18.17 21.50
CA ALA A 447 -27.86 -16.75 21.46
C ALA A 447 -28.11 -16.09 20.09
N TRP A 448 -28.12 -16.87 19.01
CA TRP A 448 -28.44 -16.41 17.65
C TRP A 448 -29.95 -16.41 17.33
N SER A 449 -30.79 -16.95 18.21
CA SER A 449 -32.22 -17.17 17.95
C SER A 449 -33.16 -16.17 18.66
N LEU A 450 -32.63 -15.25 19.48
CA LEU A 450 -33.45 -14.26 20.21
C LEU A 450 -33.56 -12.92 19.44
N PRO A 451 -34.78 -12.44 19.11
CA PRO A 451 -34.97 -11.12 18.53
C PRO A 451 -34.74 -10.02 19.58
N THR A 452 -33.92 -9.03 19.25
CA THR A 452 -33.75 -7.81 20.05
C THR A 452 -35.00 -6.92 19.95
N ALA A 453 -35.89 -7.01 20.94
CA ALA A 453 -36.98 -6.06 21.13
C ALA A 453 -36.45 -4.80 21.84
N VAL A 454 -36.33 -3.68 21.12
CA VAL A 454 -36.04 -2.36 21.69
C VAL A 454 -37.36 -1.73 22.17
N SER A 455 -37.52 -1.58 23.49
CA SER A 455 -38.66 -0.92 24.12
C SER A 455 -38.54 0.61 24.05
N LYS A 456 -39.56 1.28 23.48
CA LYS A 456 -39.83 2.72 23.66
C LYS A 456 -40.19 2.99 25.13
N ALA A 457 -39.38 3.77 25.83
CA ALA A 457 -39.77 4.38 27.10
C ALA A 457 -40.19 5.85 26.86
N ARG A 458 -41.46 6.15 27.17
CA ARG A 458 -42.01 7.50 27.31
C ARG A 458 -41.37 8.17 28.53
N GLN A 459 -40.92 9.42 28.39
CA GLN A 459 -40.66 10.31 29.52
C GLN A 459 -41.99 10.89 30.03
N PRO A 460 -42.18 11.03 31.36
CA PRO A 460 -43.20 11.88 31.93
C PRO A 460 -42.66 13.31 32.10
N ASP A 461 -43.50 14.27 31.71
CA ASP A 461 -43.30 15.70 31.85
C ASP A 461 -43.55 16.15 33.32
N PRO A 462 -42.69 17.00 33.91
CA PRO A 462 -43.06 17.76 35.10
C PRO A 462 -43.05 19.28 34.84
N GLN A 463 -44.27 19.82 34.89
CA GLN A 463 -44.72 21.23 35.06
C GLN A 463 -44.62 22.21 33.89
#